data_AF-A0A4P5QU44-F1
#
_entry.id   AF-A0A4P5QU44-F1
#
_cell.length_a   1.000
_cell.length_b   1.000
_cell.length_c   1.000
_cell.angle_alpha   90.00
_cell.angle_beta   90.00
_cell.angle_gamma   90.00
#
_symmetry.space_group_name_H-M   'P 1'
#
loop_
_entity.id
_entity.type
_entity.pdbx_description
1 polymer ?
#
loop_
_entity_poly.entity_id
_entity_poly.type
_entity_poly.pdbx_seq_one_letter_code
_entity_poly.pdbx_strand_id
1 'polypeptide(L)'
;MGFISGVDVLDYHGSGYPDSVFIYVTPLDLFRYSSLSVANNALDWTADNRTKFFSLDGGATSLATFSTGLNYGDGRQASHWKDNLGLGIMDPTAGYGELLAISANDITGFDVIGYDLVSMPEPATFGVIAGVALLGIGAGGRMRRRQGAEA
;
A
#
# COMPACT_ATOMS: atom_id res chain seq x y z
N MET A 1 0.79 -8.06 -2.83
CA MET A 1 1.69 -6.90 -3.02
C MET A 1 2.66 -6.93 -1.86
N GLY A 2 2.94 -5.85 -1.15
CA GLY A 2 3.74 -5.88 0.09
C GLY A 2 4.90 -4.90 0.07
N PHE A 3 5.34 -4.51 1.26
CA PHE A 3 6.62 -3.84 1.45
C PHE A 3 7.78 -4.86 1.40
N ILE A 4 9.01 -4.39 1.59
CA ILE A 4 10.14 -5.29 1.87
C ILE A 4 10.45 -5.18 3.36
N SER A 5 10.47 -6.30 4.07
CA SER A 5 10.78 -6.38 5.50
C SER A 5 11.76 -7.51 5.76
N GLY A 6 12.74 -7.26 6.63
CA GLY A 6 13.62 -8.28 7.17
C GLY A 6 12.88 -9.35 7.98
N VAL A 7 11.72 -9.00 8.55
CA VAL A 7 10.91 -9.91 9.35
C VAL A 7 10.38 -11.08 8.52
N ASP A 8 10.17 -10.91 7.21
CA ASP A 8 9.81 -12.05 6.34
C ASP A 8 10.93 -13.08 6.24
N VAL A 9 12.20 -12.62 6.19
CA VAL A 9 13.37 -13.49 6.16
C VAL A 9 13.54 -14.17 7.51
N LEU A 10 13.41 -13.42 8.61
CA LEU A 10 13.43 -13.96 9.97
C LEU A 10 12.37 -15.07 10.15
N ASP A 11 11.12 -14.78 9.77
CA ASP A 11 9.99 -15.70 9.87
C ASP A 11 10.18 -16.95 9.00
N TYR A 12 10.78 -16.81 7.81
CA TYR A 12 11.05 -17.94 6.93
C TYR A 12 12.16 -18.86 7.46
N HIS A 13 13.21 -18.29 8.06
CA HIS A 13 14.39 -19.05 8.48
C HIS A 13 14.36 -19.54 9.93
N GLY A 14 13.53 -18.94 10.79
CA GLY A 14 13.15 -19.47 12.10
C GLY A 14 14.30 -19.99 12.98
N SER A 15 14.00 -21.03 13.76
CA SER A 15 14.87 -21.61 14.81
C SER A 15 16.15 -22.29 14.31
N GLY A 16 16.41 -22.30 13.00
CA GLY A 16 17.65 -22.84 12.44
C GLY A 16 18.85 -21.95 12.71
N TYR A 17 18.62 -20.67 12.98
CA TYR A 17 19.64 -19.66 13.20
C TYR A 17 19.20 -18.64 14.25
N PRO A 18 20.11 -18.12 15.10
CA PRO A 18 19.77 -17.03 16.01
C PRO A 18 19.44 -15.76 15.22
N ASP A 19 18.55 -14.91 15.77
CA ASP A 19 18.16 -13.62 15.18
C ASP A 19 19.35 -12.75 14.76
N SER A 20 20.41 -12.74 15.57
CA SER A 20 21.62 -11.94 15.39
C SER A 20 22.43 -12.24 14.11
N VAL A 21 22.20 -13.37 13.43
CA VAL A 21 22.87 -13.64 12.14
C VAL A 21 22.12 -13.04 10.94
N PHE A 22 20.88 -12.60 11.13
CA PHE A 22 20.11 -11.96 10.08
C PHE A 22 20.38 -10.45 10.09
N ILE A 23 21.32 -10.03 9.26
CA ILE A 23 21.63 -8.59 9.06
C ILE A 23 20.73 -7.91 8.03
N TYR A 24 19.60 -8.54 7.68
CA TYR A 24 18.64 -8.02 6.71
C TYR A 24 17.58 -7.21 7.44
N VAL A 25 17.83 -5.93 7.66
CA VAL A 25 16.87 -4.95 8.20
C VAL A 25 16.58 -3.94 7.09
N THR A 26 15.30 -3.64 6.84
CA THR A 26 14.88 -2.63 5.86
C THR A 26 14.38 -1.36 6.54
N PRO A 27 14.24 -0.22 5.83
CA PRO A 27 13.69 0.99 6.42
C PRO A 27 12.30 0.81 7.03
N LEU A 28 11.45 -0.07 6.49
CA LEU A 28 10.12 -0.34 7.06
C LEU A 28 10.22 -0.90 8.49
N ASP A 29 11.22 -1.74 8.74
CA ASP A 29 11.42 -2.39 10.03
C ASP A 29 11.71 -1.38 11.16
N LEU A 30 12.20 -0.18 10.81
CA LEU A 30 12.44 0.93 11.76
C LEU A 30 11.15 1.53 12.31
N PHE A 31 9.99 1.19 11.73
CA PHE A 31 8.69 1.74 12.11
C PHE A 31 7.74 0.65 12.64
N ARG A 32 8.25 -0.55 12.90
CA ARG A 32 7.48 -1.68 13.44
C ARG A 32 7.65 -1.75 14.96
N TYR A 33 6.53 -1.73 15.68
CA TYR A 33 6.49 -1.76 17.14
C TYR A 33 5.47 -2.77 17.68
N SER A 34 5.63 -3.14 18.94
CA SER A 34 4.60 -3.78 19.75
C SER A 34 4.63 -3.21 21.17
N SER A 35 3.61 -3.51 21.98
CA SER A 35 3.62 -3.08 23.38
C SER A 35 4.87 -3.56 24.15
N LEU A 36 5.41 -4.73 23.80
CA LEU A 36 6.64 -5.24 24.41
C LEU A 36 7.87 -4.48 23.92
N SER A 37 7.97 -4.18 22.63
CA SER A 37 9.14 -3.46 22.10
C SER A 37 9.20 -2.04 22.67
N VAL A 38 8.04 -1.36 22.76
CA VAL A 38 7.92 -0.03 23.39
C VAL A 38 8.35 -0.06 24.84
N ALA A 39 7.91 -1.07 25.63
CA ALA A 39 8.31 -1.21 27.02
C ALA A 39 9.83 -1.43 27.21
N ASN A 40 10.51 -1.93 26.17
CA ASN A 40 11.96 -2.15 26.17
C ASN A 40 12.72 -1.06 25.41
N ASN A 41 12.05 0.04 24.99
CA ASN A 41 12.63 1.11 24.19
C ASN A 41 13.35 0.57 22.92
N ALA A 42 12.67 -0.34 22.22
CA ALA A 42 13.19 -1.05 21.06
C ALA A 42 12.18 -1.13 19.92
N LEU A 43 12.71 -1.34 18.71
CA LEU A 43 11.94 -1.76 17.55
C LEU A 43 11.46 -3.21 17.72
N ASP A 44 10.36 -3.56 17.09
CA ASP A 44 9.89 -4.95 17.06
C ASP A 44 10.31 -5.64 15.77
N TRP A 45 11.47 -6.29 15.80
CA TRP A 45 11.96 -7.13 14.71
C TRP A 45 11.72 -8.61 15.01
N THR A 46 10.45 -9.00 15.18
CA THR A 46 10.07 -10.38 15.50
C THR A 46 8.87 -10.87 14.68
N ALA A 47 8.82 -12.19 14.47
CA ALA A 47 7.67 -12.90 13.94
C ALA A 47 7.07 -13.78 15.04
N ASP A 48 5.92 -13.36 15.58
CA ASP A 48 5.14 -14.08 16.59
C ASP A 48 3.72 -13.51 16.69
N ASN A 49 2.87 -14.14 17.51
CA ASN A 49 1.45 -13.80 17.64
C ASN A 49 1.14 -12.45 18.34
N ARG A 50 2.13 -11.69 18.81
CA ARG A 50 1.87 -10.37 19.41
C ARG A 50 1.45 -9.39 18.31
N THR A 51 0.49 -8.51 18.59
CA THR A 51 0.12 -7.41 17.69
C THR A 51 1.34 -6.55 17.38
N LYS A 52 1.58 -6.34 16.09
CA LYS A 52 2.61 -5.43 15.57
C LYS A 52 1.93 -4.26 14.88
N PHE A 53 2.48 -3.07 15.04
CA PHE A 53 1.90 -1.86 14.49
C PHE A 53 2.95 -0.92 13.93
N PHE A 54 2.53 -0.10 12.97
CA PHE A 54 3.28 0.95 12.33
C PHE A 54 3.20 2.23 13.16
N SER A 55 4.35 2.82 13.44
CA SER A 55 4.46 4.02 14.26
C SER A 55 5.66 4.88 13.86
N LEU A 56 5.49 6.19 13.90
CA LEU A 56 6.52 7.18 13.57
C LEU A 56 7.10 7.88 14.80
N ASP A 57 6.57 7.62 15.98
CA ASP A 57 6.88 8.33 17.22
C ASP A 57 7.39 7.38 18.33
N GLY A 58 8.16 6.36 17.92
CA GLY A 58 8.75 5.40 18.85
C GLY A 58 7.75 4.41 19.44
N GLY A 59 6.60 4.24 18.80
CA GLY A 59 5.53 3.35 19.25
C GLY A 59 4.51 4.00 20.19
N ALA A 60 4.49 5.33 20.31
CA ALA A 60 3.51 6.04 21.12
C ALA A 60 2.12 6.06 20.47
N THR A 61 2.06 6.14 19.13
CA THR A 61 0.82 6.04 18.34
C THR A 61 0.87 4.86 17.37
N SER A 62 -0.26 4.18 17.21
CA SER A 62 -0.45 3.09 16.23
C SER A 62 -1.22 3.63 15.03
N LEU A 63 -0.54 3.74 13.88
CA LEU A 63 -1.14 4.23 12.63
C LEU A 63 -1.87 3.13 11.87
N ALA A 64 -1.25 1.94 11.78
CA ALA A 64 -1.81 0.75 11.15
C ALA A 64 -1.24 -0.51 11.82
N THR A 65 -1.97 -1.62 11.79
CA THR A 65 -1.44 -2.91 12.26
C THR A 65 -0.77 -3.67 11.12
N PHE A 66 0.35 -4.31 11.40
CA PHE A 66 1.01 -5.23 10.48
C PHE A 66 0.49 -6.65 10.64
N SER A 67 0.60 -7.42 9.56
CA SER A 67 0.65 -8.88 9.65
C SER A 67 1.88 -9.32 10.45
N THR A 68 1.80 -10.48 11.10
CA THR A 68 2.71 -10.88 12.18
C THR A 68 3.69 -12.00 11.82
N GLY A 69 3.52 -12.62 10.65
CA GLY A 69 4.42 -13.67 10.14
C GLY A 69 3.62 -14.83 9.54
N LEU A 70 4.16 -15.45 8.49
CA LEU A 70 3.58 -16.60 7.82
C LEU A 70 3.73 -17.88 8.67
N ASN A 71 4.91 -18.12 9.24
CA ASN A 71 5.22 -19.36 9.93
C ASN A 71 4.98 -19.28 11.44
N TYR A 72 5.36 -18.16 12.06
CA TYR A 72 5.31 -18.00 13.52
C TYR A 72 4.24 -17.01 13.99
N GLY A 73 3.53 -16.37 13.06
CA GLY A 73 2.49 -15.38 13.34
C GLY A 73 1.09 -15.81 12.87
N ASP A 74 0.42 -14.88 12.20
CA ASP A 74 -0.98 -14.93 11.78
C ASP A 74 -1.19 -15.56 10.40
N GLY A 75 -0.18 -16.23 9.85
CA GLY A 75 -0.25 -16.87 8.55
C GLY A 75 -0.16 -15.90 7.37
N ARG A 76 0.24 -14.65 7.61
CA ARG A 76 0.39 -13.60 6.60
C ARG A 76 1.79 -12.99 6.68
N GLN A 77 2.37 -12.65 5.54
CA GLN A 77 3.73 -12.09 5.46
C GLN A 77 3.84 -10.82 6.30
N ALA A 78 4.91 -10.70 7.07
CA ALA A 78 5.11 -9.60 8.00
C ALA A 78 5.30 -8.25 7.30
N SER A 79 5.68 -8.25 6.03
CA SER A 79 5.76 -7.09 5.14
C SER A 79 4.43 -6.51 4.67
N HIS A 80 3.30 -6.97 5.20
CA HIS A 80 1.98 -6.49 4.81
C HIS A 80 1.24 -5.84 5.98
N TRP A 81 0.24 -5.02 5.64
CA TRP A 81 -0.77 -4.63 6.61
C TRP A 81 -1.52 -5.86 7.13
N LYS A 82 -2.25 -5.69 8.22
CA LYS A 82 -3.11 -6.74 8.75
C LYS A 82 -4.27 -6.99 7.78
N ASP A 83 -4.44 -8.26 7.44
CA ASP A 83 -5.47 -8.79 6.54
C ASP A 83 -6.90 -8.40 6.95
N ASN A 84 -7.75 -8.10 5.96
CA ASN A 84 -9.19 -7.85 6.10
C ASN A 84 -9.58 -6.64 6.98
N LEU A 85 -8.70 -5.65 7.11
CA LEU A 85 -8.98 -4.42 7.86
C LEU A 85 -9.14 -3.18 6.97
N GLY A 86 -9.01 -3.32 5.64
CA GLY A 86 -9.12 -2.20 4.71
C GLY A 86 -8.06 -1.12 4.94
N LEU A 87 -6.87 -1.53 5.42
CA LEU A 87 -5.81 -0.61 5.83
C LEU A 87 -5.03 -0.03 4.65
N GLY A 88 -5.19 -0.57 3.45
CA GLY A 88 -4.49 -0.14 2.25
C GLY A 88 -4.35 -1.25 1.21
N ILE A 89 -3.73 -0.92 0.08
CA ILE A 89 -3.47 -1.87 -1.00
C ILE A 89 -2.40 -2.91 -0.63
N MET A 90 -1.62 -2.65 0.43
CA MET A 90 -0.68 -3.63 1.00
C MET A 90 -1.36 -4.65 1.93
N ASP A 91 -2.66 -4.90 1.76
CA ASP A 91 -3.34 -6.06 2.32
C ASP A 91 -2.71 -7.36 1.74
N PRO A 92 -2.44 -8.39 2.58
CA PRO A 92 -1.83 -9.63 2.13
C PRO A 92 -2.75 -10.48 1.25
N THR A 93 -4.06 -10.19 1.21
CA THR A 93 -4.98 -10.86 0.30
C THR A 93 -5.83 -9.91 -0.53
N ALA A 94 -6.37 -10.46 -1.62
CA ALA A 94 -7.38 -9.83 -2.45
C ALA A 94 -8.41 -10.89 -2.81
N GLY A 95 -9.67 -10.64 -2.49
CA GLY A 95 -10.79 -11.47 -2.89
C GLY A 95 -11.08 -11.35 -4.39
N TYR A 96 -11.80 -12.33 -4.93
CA TYR A 96 -12.26 -12.26 -6.32
C TYR A 96 -13.19 -11.07 -6.53
N GLY A 97 -12.81 -10.17 -7.44
CA GLY A 97 -13.58 -8.95 -7.73
C GLY A 97 -13.45 -7.86 -6.67
N GLU A 98 -12.57 -8.03 -5.68
CA GLU A 98 -12.28 -6.98 -4.70
C GLU A 98 -11.44 -5.87 -5.34
N LEU A 99 -11.88 -4.63 -5.13
CA LEU A 99 -11.11 -3.44 -5.50
C LEU A 99 -10.29 -3.00 -4.29
N LEU A 100 -9.00 -3.36 -4.29
CA LEU A 100 -8.05 -2.77 -3.34
C LEU A 100 -7.77 -1.32 -3.71
N ALA A 101 -7.68 -0.46 -2.71
CA ALA A 101 -7.45 0.98 -2.87
C ALA A 101 -6.19 1.41 -2.13
N ILE A 102 -5.45 2.33 -2.75
CA ILE A 102 -4.35 3.02 -2.07
C ILE A 102 -4.95 3.90 -0.97
N SER A 103 -4.39 3.78 0.23
CA SER A 103 -4.78 4.51 1.43
C SER A 103 -3.70 5.51 1.87
N ALA A 104 -4.03 6.31 2.88
CA ALA A 104 -3.04 7.15 3.56
C ALA A 104 -1.92 6.31 4.22
N ASN A 105 -2.22 5.11 4.73
CA ASN A 105 -1.21 4.24 5.34
C ASN A 105 -0.18 3.78 4.31
N ASP A 106 -0.61 3.45 3.10
CA ASP A 106 0.30 3.07 2.02
C ASP A 106 1.22 4.23 1.64
N ILE A 107 0.65 5.43 1.49
CA ILE A 107 1.38 6.66 1.17
C ILE A 107 2.41 6.96 2.26
N THR A 108 1.99 6.99 3.53
CA THR A 108 2.89 7.23 4.66
C THR A 108 3.95 6.15 4.78
N GLY A 109 3.60 4.87 4.55
CA GLY A 109 4.54 3.76 4.52
C GLY A 109 5.64 3.95 3.48
N PHE A 110 5.29 4.38 2.26
CA PHE A 110 6.26 4.67 1.20
C PHE A 110 7.13 5.90 1.47
N ASP A 111 6.52 6.97 1.99
CA ASP A 111 7.20 8.21 2.35
C ASP A 111 8.35 7.95 3.34
N VAL A 112 8.05 7.24 4.44
CA VAL A 112 9.04 7.02 5.50
C VAL A 112 10.12 6.00 5.14
N ILE A 113 9.91 5.17 4.11
CA ILE A 113 10.95 4.28 3.57
C ILE A 113 11.72 4.91 2.40
N GLY A 114 11.50 6.20 2.12
CA GLY A 114 12.34 7.02 1.24
C GLY A 114 11.81 7.22 -0.19
N TYR A 115 10.52 7.00 -0.44
CA TYR A 115 9.90 7.33 -1.72
C TYR A 115 9.15 8.65 -1.66
N ASP A 116 9.41 9.54 -2.60
CA ASP A 116 8.65 10.78 -2.76
C ASP A 116 7.44 10.58 -3.70
N LEU A 117 6.32 11.20 -3.35
CA LEU A 117 5.20 11.34 -4.27
C LEU A 117 5.55 12.32 -5.38
N VAL A 118 5.57 11.85 -6.63
CA VAL A 118 5.66 12.72 -7.79
C VAL A 118 4.25 13.04 -8.31
N SER A 119 3.96 14.33 -8.48
CA SER A 119 2.75 14.74 -9.18
C SER A 119 2.88 14.30 -10.64
N MET A 120 2.14 13.27 -11.04
CA MET A 120 1.97 12.99 -12.46
C MET A 120 1.05 14.07 -13.04
N PRO A 121 1.46 14.78 -14.12
CA PRO A 121 0.52 15.57 -14.88
C PRO A 121 -0.60 14.63 -15.32
N GLU A 122 -1.85 14.94 -14.98
CA GLU A 122 -2.96 14.12 -15.44
C GLU A 122 -2.84 13.98 -16.97
N PRO A 123 -3.03 12.77 -17.55
CA PRO A 123 -3.25 12.66 -18.97
C PRO A 123 -4.35 13.67 -19.30
N ALA A 124 -4.18 14.46 -20.37
CA ALA A 124 -5.08 15.55 -20.77
C ALA A 124 -6.49 15.03 -21.15
N THR A 125 -7.17 14.40 -20.20
CA THR A 125 -8.44 13.70 -20.33
C THR A 125 -9.51 14.74 -20.64
N PHE A 126 -9.37 15.95 -20.11
CA PHE A 126 -10.15 17.12 -20.52
C PHE A 126 -9.94 17.48 -22.00
N GLY A 127 -8.72 17.36 -22.55
CA GLY A 127 -8.44 17.58 -23.96
C GLY A 127 -9.01 16.50 -24.88
N VAL A 128 -9.00 15.23 -24.44
CA VAL A 128 -9.59 14.11 -25.18
C VAL A 128 -11.12 14.18 -25.17
N ILE A 129 -11.74 14.44 -24.02
CA ILE A 129 -13.20 14.59 -23.91
C ILE A 129 -13.69 15.83 -24.67
N ALA A 130 -13.01 16.97 -24.54
CA ALA A 130 -13.34 18.18 -25.31
C ALA A 130 -13.14 17.98 -26.82
N GLY A 131 -12.08 17.28 -27.23
CA GLY A 131 -11.81 16.94 -28.63
C GLY A 131 -12.91 16.07 -29.25
N VAL A 132 -13.37 15.03 -28.54
CA VAL A 132 -14.46 14.16 -29.02
C VAL A 132 -15.80 14.91 -29.03
N ALA A 133 -16.09 15.74 -28.03
CA ALA A 133 -17.30 16.55 -27.99
C ALA A 133 -17.38 17.57 -29.14
N LEU A 134 -16.26 18.21 -29.48
CA LEU A 134 -16.19 19.17 -30.59
C LEU A 134 -16.36 18.49 -31.96
N LEU A 135 -15.84 17.27 -32.13
CA LEU A 135 -16.05 16.48 -33.36
C LEU A 135 -17.52 16.04 -33.54
N GLY A 136 -18.20 15.69 -32.45
CA GLY A 136 -19.63 15.33 -32.47
C GLY A 136 -20.56 16.48 -32.84
N ILE A 137 -20.29 17.69 -32.34
CA ILE A 137 -21.08 18.90 -32.64
C ILE A 137 -20.88 19.35 -34.10
N GLY A 138 -19.65 19.27 -34.63
CA GLY A 138 -19.34 19.66 -36.01
C GLY A 138 -20.02 18.77 -37.07
N ALA A 139 -20.19 17.47 -36.79
CA ALA A 139 -20.88 16.54 -37.68
C ALA A 139 -22.41 16.77 -37.70
N GLY A 140 -23.03 17.01 -36.54
CA GLY A 140 -24.48 17.25 -36.42
C GLY A 140 -24.95 18.55 -37.09
N GLY A 141 -24.13 19.60 -37.08
CA GLY A 141 -24.45 20.87 -37.74
C GLY A 141 -24.43 20.78 -39.27
N ARG A 142 -23.59 19.92 -39.86
CA ARG A 142 -23.48 19.74 -41.31
C ARG A 142 -24.62 18.92 -41.91
N MET A 143 -25.17 17.96 -41.16
CA MET A 143 -26.30 17.13 -41.63
C MET A 143 -27.62 17.90 -41.68
N ARG A 144 -27.88 18.81 -40.73
CA ARG A 144 -29.13 19.60 -40.69
C ARG A 144 -29.30 20.58 -41.86
N ARG A 145 -28.20 21.08 -42.42
CA ARG A 145 -28.28 22.03 -43.56
C ARG A 145 -28.61 21.37 -44.90
N ARG A 146 -28.49 20.04 -45.00
CA ARG A 146 -28.78 19.31 -46.25
C ARG A 146 -30.25 18.92 -46.42
N GLN A 147 -31.05 18.94 -45.34
CA GLN A 147 -32.46 18.55 -45.36
C GLN A 147 -33.43 19.73 -45.59
N GLY A 148 -32.92 20.96 -45.79
CA GLY A 148 -33.73 22.17 -45.96
C GLY A 148 -33.71 22.80 -47.35
N ALA A 149 -33.25 22.07 -48.38
CA ALA A 149 -33.07 22.60 -49.74
C ALA A 149 -33.93 21.89 -50.82
N GLU A 150 -35.01 21.23 -50.42
CA GLU A 150 -36.02 20.69 -51.35
C GLU A 150 -37.39 21.27 -50.97
N ALA A 151 -37.76 22.38 -51.61
CA ALA A 151 -39.11 22.91 -51.73
C ALA A 151 -39.19 23.78 -52.99
#